data_AF-A0A1S9CXP6-F1
#
_entry.id   AF-A0A1S9CXP6-F1
#
_cell.length_a   1.000
_cell.length_b   1.000
_cell.length_c   1.000
_cell.angle_alpha   90.00
_cell.angle_beta   90.00
_cell.angle_gamma   90.00
#
_symmetry.space_group_name_H-M   'P 1'
#
loop_
_entity.id
_entity.type
_entity.pdbx_description
1 polymer ?
#
loop_
_entity_poly.entity_id
_entity_poly.type
_entity_poly.pdbx_seq_one_letter_code
_entity_poly.pdbx_strand_id
1 'polypeptide(L)'
;MLLASINAPIDRSGGSTADRLRQLLLDDFRQLALADPVNEARFRSMAENTVLISVDFDAIADSECRRKYQAIPTSWTLEQNQIDAVQTMGQALLANDSAFADLLRITAGRADPSLPSLETACAAL
;
A
#
# COMPACT_ATOMS: atom_id res chain seq x y z
N MET A 1 5.89 -2.30 15.11
CA MET A 1 4.92 -3.38 14.90
C MET A 1 4.23 -3.08 13.58
N LEU A 2 4.54 -3.85 12.53
CA LEU A 2 3.93 -3.66 11.20
C LEU A 2 2.56 -4.33 11.22
N LEU A 3 1.50 -3.54 11.07
CA LEU A 3 0.13 -4.04 10.91
C LEU A 3 -0.17 -4.02 9.41
N ALA A 4 -0.40 -5.19 8.81
CA ALA A 4 -0.92 -5.31 7.46
C ALA A 4 -2.42 -5.60 7.55
N SER A 5 -3.25 -4.76 6.92
CA SER A 5 -4.68 -4.97 6.79
C SER A 5 -5.02 -5.12 5.30
N ILE A 6 -5.68 -6.22 4.93
CA ILE A 6 -6.12 -6.48 3.55
C ILE A 6 -7.58 -6.04 3.45
N ASN A 7 -7.87 -5.03 2.62
CA ASN A 7 -9.22 -4.54 2.39
C ASN A 7 -9.73 -5.12 1.04
N ALA A 8 -10.86 -5.82 1.05
CA ALA A 8 -11.32 -6.62 -0.09
C ALA A 8 -12.32 -5.86 -1.01
N PRO A 9 -12.44 -6.24 -2.30
CA PRO A 9 -13.21 -5.50 -3.31
C PRO A 9 -14.73 -5.41 -3.11
N ILE A 10 -15.32 -6.14 -2.16
CA ILE A 10 -16.76 -6.11 -1.89
C ILE A 10 -17.22 -4.74 -1.32
N ASP A 11 -16.30 -3.93 -0.79
CA ASP A 11 -16.61 -2.63 -0.20
C ASP A 11 -16.52 -1.45 -1.19
N ARG A 12 -16.50 -1.73 -2.50
CA ARG A 12 -16.30 -0.72 -3.56
C ARG A 12 -17.60 -0.01 -3.97
N SER A 13 -17.85 1.15 -3.38
CA SER A 13 -18.54 2.24 -4.08
C SER A 13 -17.88 3.59 -3.74
N GLY A 14 -17.06 4.08 -4.67
CA GLY A 14 -16.47 5.42 -4.61
C GLY A 14 -14.99 5.41 -4.21
N GLY A 15 -14.18 6.15 -4.96
CA GLY A 15 -12.74 6.22 -4.78
C GLY A 15 -12.28 6.66 -3.39
N SER A 16 -10.98 6.49 -3.16
CA SER A 16 -10.19 6.98 -2.03
C SER A 16 -10.40 6.30 -0.67
N THR A 17 -10.90 5.05 -0.59
CA THR A 17 -10.98 4.31 0.68
C THR A 17 -9.67 4.30 1.46
N ALA A 18 -8.52 4.20 0.78
CA ALA A 18 -7.20 4.31 1.38
C ALA A 18 -6.91 5.71 1.96
N ASP A 19 -7.19 6.77 1.19
CA ASP A 19 -7.01 8.15 1.67
C ASP A 19 -7.97 8.46 2.83
N ARG A 20 -9.19 7.93 2.78
CA ARG A 20 -10.18 8.06 3.85
C ARG A 20 -9.75 7.30 5.10
N LEU A 21 -9.21 6.09 4.97
CA LEU A 21 -8.59 5.35 6.08
C LEU A 21 -7.40 6.12 6.67
N ARG A 22 -6.58 6.72 5.82
CA ARG A 22 -5.44 7.55 6.24
C ARG A 22 -5.92 8.77 7.03
N GLN A 23 -6.94 9.48 6.54
CA GLN A 23 -7.55 10.61 7.25
C GLN A 23 -8.15 10.17 8.59
N LEU A 24 -8.90 9.07 8.62
CA LEU A 24 -9.49 8.54 9.85
C LEU A 24 -8.42 8.18 10.89
N LEU A 25 -7.34 7.51 10.49
CA LEU A 25 -6.23 7.19 11.40
C LEU A 25 -5.59 8.46 11.98
N LEU A 26 -5.34 9.47 11.15
CA LEU A 26 -4.76 10.73 11.60
C LEU A 26 -5.68 11.48 12.56
N ASP A 27 -6.98 11.50 12.28
CA ASP A 27 -7.97 12.14 13.14
C ASP A 27 -8.14 11.41 14.48
N ASP A 28 -8.06 10.07 14.48
CA ASP A 28 -8.14 9.26 15.70
C ASP A 28 -6.93 9.54 16.62
N PHE A 29 -5.72 9.61 16.06
CA PHE A 29 -4.53 10.01 16.82
C PHE A 29 -4.63 11.43 17.40
N ARG A 30 -5.23 12.38 16.66
CA ARG A 30 -5.47 13.74 17.17
C ARG A 30 -6.47 13.73 18.32
N GLN A 31 -7.53 12.94 18.23
CA GLN A 31 -8.53 12.83 19.30
C GLN A 31 -7.94 12.21 20.57
N LEU A 32 -7.12 11.16 20.44
CA LEU A 32 -6.41 10.57 21.58
C LEU A 32 -5.46 11.58 22.25
N ALA A 33 -4.74 12.38 21.47
CA ALA A 33 -3.87 13.43 21.97
C ALA A 33 -4.62 14.55 22.73
N LEU A 34 -5.82 14.92 22.26
CA LEU A 34 -6.69 15.89 22.95
C LEU A 34 -7.30 15.33 24.24
N ALA A 35 -7.59 14.03 24.28
CA ALA A 35 -8.21 13.37 25.44
C ALA A 35 -7.21 13.12 26.58
N ASP A 36 -5.91 13.01 26.29
CA ASP A 36 -4.86 12.80 27.29
C ASP A 36 -3.61 13.67 26.99
N PRO A 37 -3.62 14.94 27.46
CA PRO A 37 -2.54 15.89 27.23
C PRO A 37 -1.19 15.46 27.82
N VAL A 38 -1.20 14.60 28.85
CA VAL A 38 0.03 14.10 29.49
C VAL A 38 0.79 13.18 28.54
N ASN A 39 0.08 12.46 27.67
CA ASN A 39 0.64 11.56 26.67
C ASN A 39 0.67 12.16 25.25
N GLU A 40 0.38 13.45 25.08
CA GLU A 40 0.30 14.11 23.76
C GLU A 40 1.55 13.84 22.91
N ALA A 41 2.75 14.01 23.49
CA ALA A 41 4.02 13.79 22.81
C ALA A 41 4.17 12.35 22.30
N ARG A 42 3.64 11.37 23.04
CA ARG A 42 3.65 9.96 22.66
C ARG A 42 2.68 9.70 21.49
N PHE A 43 1.46 10.22 21.56
CA PHE A 43 0.47 10.05 20.48
C PHE A 43 0.92 10.74 19.20
N ARG A 44 1.50 11.93 19.31
CA ARG A 44 2.11 12.65 18.19
C ARG A 44 3.24 11.84 17.56
N SER A 45 4.15 11.29 18.38
CA SER A 45 5.21 10.41 17.91
C SER A 45 4.68 9.15 17.22
N MET A 46 3.59 8.55 17.72
CA MET A 46 2.95 7.40 17.07
C MET A 46 2.36 7.77 15.70
N ALA A 47 1.69 8.92 15.58
CA ALA A 47 1.15 9.39 14.32
C ALA A 47 2.27 9.68 13.30
N GLU A 48 3.35 10.34 13.72
CA GLU A 48 4.51 10.65 12.88
C GLU A 48 5.28 9.41 12.39
N ASN A 49 5.18 8.30 13.14
CA ASN A 49 5.79 7.01 12.82
C ASN A 49 4.81 5.99 12.23
N THR A 50 3.60 6.44 11.86
CA THR A 50 2.61 5.59 11.19
C THR A 50 2.51 5.98 9.72
N VAL A 51 2.57 4.99 8.83
CA VAL A 51 2.36 5.17 7.40
C VAL A 51 1.38 4.12 6.89
N LEU A 52 0.47 4.54 6.02
CA LEU A 52 -0.44 3.65 5.32
C LEU A 52 0.03 3.56 3.86
N ILE A 53 0.40 2.36 3.42
CA ILE A 53 0.62 2.05 2.02
C ILE A 53 -0.62 1.31 1.51
N SER A 54 -1.19 1.79 0.42
CA SER A 54 -2.32 1.12 -0.22
C SER A 54 -1.88 0.44 -1.48
N VAL A 55 -2.19 -0.84 -1.60
CA VAL A 55 -2.10 -1.54 -2.88
C VAL A 55 -3.45 -1.38 -3.56
N ASP A 56 -3.54 -0.40 -4.45
CA ASP A 56 -4.74 -0.13 -5.24
C ASP A 56 -4.55 -0.59 -6.69
N PHE A 57 -5.40 -1.50 -7.16
CA PHE A 57 -5.35 -1.97 -8.54
C PHE A 57 -5.85 -0.93 -9.54
N ASP A 58 -6.52 0.12 -9.09
CA ASP A 58 -6.84 1.27 -9.94
C ASP A 58 -5.61 2.11 -10.29
N ALA A 59 -4.48 1.91 -9.61
CA ALA A 59 -3.18 2.44 -10.04
C ALA A 59 -2.70 1.82 -11.37
N ILE A 60 -3.19 0.62 -11.74
CA ILE A 60 -2.90 -0.01 -13.04
C ILE A 60 -3.81 0.62 -14.09
N ALA A 61 -3.34 1.72 -14.70
CA ALA A 61 -4.12 2.50 -15.66
C ALA A 61 -4.54 1.71 -16.92
N ASP A 62 -3.69 0.78 -17.38
CA ASP A 62 -4.03 -0.08 -18.51
C ASP A 62 -5.03 -1.17 -18.09
N SER A 63 -6.23 -1.07 -18.64
CA SER A 63 -7.31 -2.03 -18.41
C SER A 63 -6.99 -3.46 -18.83
N GLU A 64 -6.16 -3.66 -19.86
CA GLU A 64 -5.74 -4.99 -20.31
C GLU A 64 -4.75 -5.58 -19.33
N CYS A 65 -3.69 -4.84 -18.98
CA CYS A 65 -2.74 -5.23 -17.95
C CYS A 65 -3.44 -5.58 -16.62
N ARG A 66 -4.35 -4.72 -16.16
CA ARG A 66 -5.13 -4.95 -14.93
C ARG A 66 -5.93 -6.25 -15.01
N ARG A 67 -6.56 -6.53 -16.16
CA ARG A 67 -7.31 -7.78 -16.37
C ARG A 67 -6.39 -9.00 -16.36
N LYS A 68 -5.22 -8.94 -17.01
CA LYS A 68 -4.24 -10.04 -17.00
C LYS A 68 -3.75 -10.35 -15.59
N TYR A 69 -3.41 -9.31 -14.82
CA TYR A 69 -2.98 -9.46 -13.44
C TYR A 69 -4.07 -10.08 -12.56
N GLN A 70 -5.31 -9.61 -12.68
CA GLN A 70 -6.46 -10.15 -11.94
C GLN A 70 -6.84 -11.58 -12.33
N ALA A 71 -6.39 -12.05 -13.50
CA ALA A 71 -6.60 -13.42 -13.95
C ALA A 71 -5.58 -14.41 -13.34
N ILE A 72 -4.52 -13.92 -12.66
CA ILE A 72 -3.58 -14.78 -11.94
C ILE A 72 -4.36 -15.47 -10.79
N PRO A 73 -4.40 -16.82 -10.75
CA PRO A 73 -5.22 -17.53 -9.78
C PRO A 73 -4.68 -17.35 -8.35
N THR A 74 -5.58 -17.22 -7.38
CA THR A 74 -5.20 -17.24 -5.96
C THR A 74 -5.12 -18.70 -5.50
N SER A 75 -3.99 -19.37 -5.74
CA SER A 75 -3.77 -20.75 -5.31
C SER A 75 -2.38 -20.95 -4.72
N TRP A 76 -2.20 -22.06 -3.98
CA TRP A 76 -0.88 -22.48 -3.48
C TRP A 76 -0.02 -23.16 -4.55
N THR A 77 -0.53 -23.28 -5.77
CA THR A 77 0.07 -24.03 -6.88
C THR A 77 0.34 -23.12 -8.07
N LEU A 78 0.77 -21.88 -7.81
CA LEU A 78 1.18 -20.95 -8.85
C LEU A 78 2.41 -21.48 -9.57
N GLU A 79 2.41 -21.36 -10.90
CA GLU A 79 3.62 -21.57 -11.70
C GLU A 79 4.64 -20.46 -11.42
N GLN A 80 5.93 -20.74 -11.62
CA GLN A 80 7.00 -19.81 -11.27
C GLN A 80 6.84 -18.43 -11.94
N ASN A 81 6.47 -18.40 -13.21
CA ASN A 81 6.19 -17.16 -13.96
C ASN A 81 5.04 -16.35 -13.34
N GLN A 82 4.03 -16.99 -12.76
CA GLN A 82 2.92 -16.33 -12.08
C GLN A 82 3.36 -15.74 -10.73
N ILE A 83 4.23 -16.45 -10.01
CA ILE A 83 4.84 -15.94 -8.77
C ILE A 83 5.68 -14.70 -9.09
N ASP A 84 6.51 -14.78 -10.12
CA ASP A 84 7.38 -13.68 -10.56
C ASP A 84 6.52 -12.47 -10.98
N ALA A 85 5.47 -12.69 -11.77
CA ALA A 85 4.49 -11.67 -12.15
C ALA A 85 3.85 -10.97 -10.92
N VAL A 86 3.45 -11.74 -9.90
CA VAL A 86 2.90 -11.18 -8.66
C VAL A 86 3.93 -10.34 -7.91
N GLN A 87 5.17 -10.81 -7.81
CA GLN A 87 6.24 -10.07 -7.15
C GLN A 87 6.59 -8.78 -7.89
N THR A 88 6.78 -8.84 -9.21
CA THR A 88 7.11 -7.66 -10.03
C THR A 88 6.00 -6.62 -9.98
N MET A 89 4.73 -7.02 -10.12
CA MET A 89 3.60 -6.09 -10.00
C MET A 89 3.48 -5.52 -8.59
N GLY A 90 3.68 -6.34 -7.55
CA GLY A 90 3.68 -5.88 -6.16
C GLY A 90 4.74 -4.81 -5.90
N GLN A 91 5.96 -5.00 -6.41
CA GLN A 91 7.03 -4.01 -6.32
C GLN A 91 6.70 -2.71 -7.07
N ALA A 92 6.11 -2.82 -8.26
CA ALA A 92 5.70 -1.65 -9.04
C ALA A 92 4.57 -0.86 -8.36
N LEU A 93 3.59 -1.55 -7.77
CA LEU A 93 2.51 -0.92 -7.01
C LEU A 93 3.03 -0.22 -5.75
N LEU A 94 3.99 -0.82 -5.05
CA LEU A 94 4.66 -0.18 -3.92
C LEU A 94 5.43 1.07 -4.35
N ALA A 95 6.19 1.00 -5.44
CA ALA A 95 6.95 2.14 -5.97
C ALA A 95 6.06 3.30 -6.43
N ASN A 96 4.82 2.99 -6.86
CA ASN A 96 3.87 3.99 -7.34
C ASN A 96 3.11 4.69 -6.19
N ASP A 97 3.04 4.13 -4.98
CA ASP A 97 2.38 4.78 -3.84
C ASP A 97 3.22 5.95 -3.31
N SER A 98 2.63 7.15 -3.26
CA SER A 98 3.28 8.35 -2.74
C SER A 98 3.82 8.23 -1.30
N ALA A 99 3.21 7.39 -0.47
CA ALA A 99 3.59 7.17 0.91
C ALA A 99 4.77 6.19 1.06
N PHE A 100 5.24 5.58 -0.03
CA PHE A 100 6.35 4.63 0.01
C PHE A 100 7.66 5.30 0.46
N ALA A 101 7.91 6.55 0.06
CA ALA A 101 9.06 7.32 0.53
C ALA A 101 9.03 7.53 2.06
N ASP A 102 7.86 7.79 2.63
CA ASP A 102 7.68 7.91 4.07
C ASP A 102 7.88 6.58 4.80
N LEU A 103 7.43 5.47 4.21
CA LEU A 103 7.70 4.14 4.76
C LEU A 103 9.20 3.85 4.84
N LEU A 104 9.96 4.16 3.80
CA LEU A 104 11.42 4.00 3.81
C LEU A 104 12.06 4.85 4.91
N ARG A 105 11.63 6.11 5.05
CA ARG A 105 12.09 7.01 6.10
C ARG A 105 11.82 6.47 7.50
N ILE A 106 10.58 6.04 7.78
CA ILE A 106 10.16 5.55 9.11
C ILE A 106 10.88 4.25 9.48
N THR A 107 11.08 3.36 8.51
CA THR A 107 11.73 2.07 8.75
C THR A 107 13.25 2.13 8.75
N ALA A 108 13.84 3.30 8.48
CA ALA A 108 15.25 3.46 8.09
C ALA A 108 15.65 2.50 6.95
N GLY A 109 14.67 2.11 6.14
CA GLY A 109 14.83 1.24 4.99
C GLY A 109 15.47 1.99 3.83
N ARG A 110 16.11 1.25 2.94
CA ARG A 110 16.53 1.76 1.64
C ARG A 110 15.71 1.01 0.60
N ALA A 111 15.04 1.74 -0.29
CA ALA A 111 14.53 1.11 -1.49
C ALA A 111 15.73 0.59 -2.29
N ASP A 112 15.58 -0.60 -2.84
CA ASP A 112 16.45 -1.01 -3.92
C ASP A 112 16.30 0.03 -5.05
N PRO A 113 17.38 0.62 -5.59
CA PRO A 113 17.31 1.65 -6.62
C PRO A 113 16.61 1.23 -7.93
N SER A 114 16.09 0.01 -8.04
CA SER A 114 15.58 -0.58 -9.28
C SER A 114 14.16 -1.14 -9.20
N LEU A 115 13.29 -0.65 -8.30
CA LEU A 115 11.89 -1.08 -8.33
C LEU A 115 11.28 -0.82 -9.73
N PRO A 116 10.61 -1.83 -10.33
CA PRO A 116 10.07 -1.72 -11.68
C PRO A 116 8.97 -0.67 -11.73
N SER A 117 8.82 0.00 -12.87
CA SER A 117 7.64 0.83 -13.13
C SER A 117 6.42 -0.06 -13.39
N LEU A 118 5.21 0.50 -13.25
CA LEU A 118 3.98 -0.20 -13.63
C LEU A 118 3.99 -0.63 -15.11
N GLU A 119 4.59 0.17 -15.98
CA GLU A 119 4.76 -0.18 -17.40
C GLU A 119 5.66 -1.41 -17.59
N THR A 120 6.79 -1.46 -16.89
CA THR A 120 7.69 -2.62 -16.90
C THR A 120 7.01 -3.87 -16.33
N ALA A 121 6.25 -3.73 -15.25
CA ALA A 121 5.50 -4.83 -14.66
C ALA A 121 4.41 -5.35 -15.61
N CYS A 122 3.68 -4.46 -16.28
CA CYS A 122 2.66 -4.83 -17.26
C CYS A 122 3.22 -5.57 -18.47
N ALA A 123 4.43 -5.23 -18.92
CA ALA A 123 5.09 -5.93 -20.02
C ALA A 123 5.53 -7.37 -19.66
N ALA A 124 5.60 -7.69 -18.37
CA ALA A 124 5.99 -9.01 -17.86
C ALA A 124 4.80 -9.95 -17.56
N LEU A 125 3.55 -9.49 -17.76
CA LEU A 125 2.31 -10.26 -17.58
C LEU A 125 1.85 -10.96 -18.86
#